data_AF-A0A915J851-F1
#
_entry.id   AF-A0A915J851-F1
#
_cell.length_a   1.000
_cell.length_b   1.000
_cell.length_c   1.000
_cell.angle_alpha   90.00
_cell.angle_beta   90.00
_cell.angle_gamma   90.00
#
_symmetry.space_group_name_H-M   'P 1'
#
loop_
_entity.id
_entity.type
_entity.pdbx_description
1 polymer ?
#
loop_
_entity_poly.entity_id
_entity_poly.type
_entity_poly.pdbx_seq_one_letter_code
_entity_poly.pdbx_strand_id
1 'polypeptide(L)'
;MDEVLCFMIKLVNECGWKANHRQDRYLAPYYVAQNNLAVDQGFLLKADRIVVPSKLHRQLMNKAQEGHPGIIRAKIKLREMYWWSGFAAHIEETIGHCQG
;
A
#
# COMPACT_ATOMS: atom_id res chain seq x y z
N MET A 1 -1.79 14.76 6.04
CA MET A 1 -2.31 13.39 6.24
C MET A 1 -2.88 12.87 4.92
N ASP A 2 -2.92 11.57 4.70
CA ASP A 2 -3.63 10.97 3.55
C ASP A 2 -5.09 10.76 3.99
N GLU A 3 -6.00 11.56 3.42
CA GLU A 3 -7.41 11.59 3.82
C GLU A 3 -8.10 10.24 3.61
N VAL A 4 -7.66 9.49 2.58
CA VAL A 4 -8.18 8.16 2.27
C VAL A 4 -7.76 7.16 3.35
N LEU A 5 -6.51 7.23 3.82
CA LEU A 5 -6.03 6.33 4.87
C LEU A 5 -6.73 6.58 6.21
N CYS A 6 -6.88 7.85 6.61
CA CYS A 6 -7.64 8.20 7.81
C CYS A 6 -9.09 7.70 7.72
N PHE A 7 -9.71 7.84 6.56
CA PHE A 7 -11.05 7.33 6.33
C PHE A 7 -11.11 5.80 6.40
N MET A 8 -10.12 5.09 5.85
CA MET A 8 -10.04 3.63 5.92
C MET A 8 -9.86 3.10 7.33
N ILE A 9 -9.03 3.75 8.14
CA ILE A 9 -8.86 3.39 9.55
C ILE A 9 -10.21 3.45 10.29
N LYS A 10 -11.01 4.49 10.03
CA LYS A 10 -12.36 4.59 10.58
C LYS A 10 -13.26 3.45 10.09
N LEU A 11 -13.29 3.18 8.78
CA LEU A 11 -14.12 2.11 8.21
C LEU A 11 -13.80 0.73 8.81
N VAL A 12 -12.52 0.42 9.01
CA VAL A 12 -12.09 -0.87 9.59
C VAL A 12 -12.48 -0.96 11.07
N ASN A 13 -12.23 0.09 11.84
CA ASN A 13 -12.57 0.11 13.28
C ASN A 13 -14.08 0.04 13.55
N GLU A 14 -14.88 0.67 12.68
CA GLU A 14 -16.34 0.76 12.86
C GLU A 14 -17.11 -0.33 12.10
N CYS A 15 -16.43 -1.28 11.44
CA CYS A 15 -17.03 -2.24 10.51
C CYS A 15 -17.94 -1.56 9.46
N GLY A 16 -17.55 -0.37 9.00
CA GLY A 16 -18.40 0.55 8.22
C GLY A 16 -18.47 0.28 6.72
N TRP A 17 -18.03 -0.89 6.25
CA TRP A 17 -18.00 -1.22 4.83
C TRP A 17 -19.41 -1.35 4.23
N LYS A 18 -19.65 -0.68 3.11
CA LYS A 18 -20.93 -0.65 2.39
C LYS A 18 -20.76 -1.13 0.95
N ALA A 19 -21.82 -1.69 0.36
CA ALA A 19 -21.76 -2.28 -0.99
C ALA A 19 -21.30 -1.30 -2.09
N ASN A 20 -21.62 -0.01 -1.96
CA ASN A 20 -21.20 1.03 -2.90
C ASN A 20 -19.68 1.30 -2.87
N HIS A 21 -18.98 0.99 -1.77
CA HIS A 21 -17.52 1.11 -1.71
C HIS A 21 -16.81 0.16 -2.70
N ARG A 22 -17.49 -0.90 -3.18
CA ARG A 22 -16.98 -1.78 -4.23
C ARG A 22 -16.79 -1.07 -5.58
N GLN A 23 -17.52 0.01 -5.82
CA GLN A 23 -17.52 0.75 -7.09
C GLN A 23 -16.65 2.02 -7.01
N ASP A 24 -16.25 2.42 -5.81
CA ASP A 24 -15.40 3.59 -5.61
C ASP A 24 -13.96 3.28 -6.06
N ARG A 25 -13.39 4.12 -6.92
CA ARG A 25 -12.05 3.91 -7.48
C ARG A 25 -10.94 3.80 -6.42
N TYR A 26 -11.07 4.52 -5.31
CA TYR A 26 -10.09 4.57 -4.23
C TYR A 26 -10.37 3.52 -3.17
N LEU A 27 -11.63 3.22 -2.87
CA LEU A 27 -12.00 2.26 -1.82
C LEU A 27 -12.11 0.83 -2.32
N ALA A 28 -12.42 0.59 -3.60
CA ALA A 28 -12.67 -0.75 -4.14
C ALA A 28 -11.51 -1.74 -3.89
N PRO A 29 -10.23 -1.38 -4.05
CA PRO A 29 -9.12 -2.30 -3.75
C PRO A 29 -9.09 -2.74 -2.28
N TYR A 30 -9.53 -1.87 -1.38
CA TYR A 30 -9.55 -2.09 0.06
C TYR A 30 -10.82 -2.81 0.51
N TYR A 31 -11.95 -2.51 -0.14
CA TYR A 31 -13.21 -3.24 0.03
C TYR A 31 -13.02 -4.73 -0.30
N VAL A 32 -12.36 -5.05 -1.42
CA VAL A 32 -12.05 -6.44 -1.79
C VAL A 32 -11.14 -7.11 -0.76
N ALA A 33 -10.24 -6.34 -0.15
CA ALA A 33 -9.31 -6.82 0.87
C ALA A 33 -9.86 -6.74 2.30
N GLN A 34 -11.10 -6.28 2.51
CA GLN A 34 -11.59 -5.80 3.82
C GLN A 34 -11.47 -6.82 4.95
N ASN A 35 -11.70 -8.11 4.65
CA ASN A 35 -11.62 -9.19 5.63
C ASN A 35 -10.18 -9.48 6.10
N ASN A 36 -9.19 -8.95 5.38
CA ASN A 36 -7.77 -9.06 5.71
C ASN A 36 -7.19 -7.72 6.18
N LEU A 37 -8.04 -6.70 6.39
CA LEU A 37 -7.59 -5.40 6.91
C LEU A 37 -7.75 -5.36 8.43
N ALA A 38 -6.76 -4.80 9.10
CA ALA A 38 -6.77 -4.58 10.54
C ALA A 38 -6.13 -3.23 10.85
N VAL A 39 -6.46 -2.64 12.00
CA VAL A 39 -5.76 -1.46 12.52
C VAL A 39 -4.99 -1.88 13.75
N ASP A 40 -3.68 -1.63 13.75
CA ASP A 40 -2.81 -1.85 14.90
C ASP A 40 -1.98 -0.58 15.16
N GLN A 41 -2.00 -0.09 16.40
CA GLN A 41 -1.28 1.13 16.81
C GLN A 41 -1.49 2.36 15.88
N GLY A 42 -2.67 2.46 15.25
CA GLY A 42 -2.99 3.54 14.30
C GLY A 42 -2.48 3.32 12.88
N PHE A 43 -1.83 2.19 12.59
CA PHE A 43 -1.47 1.75 11.25
C PHE A 43 -2.54 0.83 10.68
N LEU A 44 -2.91 1.10 9.43
CA LEU A 44 -3.71 0.15 8.67
C LEU A 44 -2.81 -0.96 8.15
N LEU A 45 -3.17 -2.20 8.45
CA LEU A 45 -2.49 -3.40 8.03
C LEU A 45 -3.35 -4.17 7.04
N LYS A 46 -2.70 -4.84 6.09
CA LYS A 46 -3.31 -5.89 5.27
C LYS A 46 -2.55 -7.19 5.50
N ALA A 47 -3.19 -8.15 6.15
CA ALA A 47 -2.52 -9.32 6.74
C ALA A 47 -1.39 -8.87 7.68
N ASP A 48 -0.13 -9.01 7.25
CA ASP A 48 1.09 -8.69 8.00
C ASP A 48 1.81 -7.41 7.51
N ARG A 49 1.21 -6.67 6.57
CA ARG A 49 1.89 -5.56 5.86
C ARG A 49 1.25 -4.22 6.14
N ILE A 50 2.06 -3.19 6.27
CA ILE A 50 1.60 -1.81 6.47
C ILE A 50 1.03 -1.26 5.15
N VAL A 51 -0.20 -0.79 5.20
CA VAL A 51 -0.80 -0.04 4.10
C VAL A 51 -0.16 1.34 4.04
N VAL A 52 0.46 1.66 2.92
CA VAL A 52 1.19 2.93 2.76
C VAL A 52 0.31 3.98 2.07
N PRO A 53 0.23 5.20 2.62
CA PRO A 53 -0.30 6.37 1.93
C PRO A 53 0.28 6.60 0.54
N SER A 54 -0.56 7.03 -0.39
CA SER A 54 -0.15 7.42 -1.76
C SER A 54 1.01 8.41 -1.79
N LYS A 55 1.00 9.38 -0.88
CA LYS A 55 2.03 10.41 -0.72
C LYS A 55 3.41 9.85 -0.33
N LEU A 56 3.46 8.67 0.30
CA LEU A 56 4.68 8.03 0.75
C LEU A 56 5.21 6.96 -0.22
N HIS A 57 4.42 6.55 -1.23
CA HIS A 57 4.85 5.56 -2.23
C HIS A 57 6.18 5.97 -2.88
N ARG A 58 6.26 7.19 -3.41
CA ARG A 58 7.48 7.71 -4.07
C ARG A 58 8.67 7.78 -3.12
N GLN A 59 8.47 8.18 -1.87
CA GLN A 59 9.55 8.26 -0.89
C GLN A 59 10.12 6.88 -0.55
N LEU A 60 9.26 5.87 -0.39
CA LEU A 60 9.70 4.49 -0.18
C LEU A 60 10.40 3.92 -1.42
N MET A 61 9.90 4.21 -2.63
CA MET A 61 10.55 3.78 -3.87
C MET A 61 11.94 4.41 -4.06
N ASN A 62 12.09 5.72 -3.82
CA ASN A 62 13.38 6.40 -3.91
C ASN A 62 14.38 5.83 -2.90
N LYS A 63 13.97 5.58 -1.66
CA LYS A 63 14.83 4.92 -0.66
C LYS A 63 15.30 3.53 -1.07
N ALA A 64 14.52 2.79 -1.86
CA ALA A 64 14.95 1.51 -2.41
C ALA A 64 15.93 1.64 -3.59
N GLN A 65 15.99 2.80 -4.24
CA GLN A 65 16.91 3.10 -5.34
C GLN A 65 18.24 3.69 -4.86
N GLU A 66 18.29 4.34 -3.70
CA GLU A 66 19.51 4.93 -3.11
C GLU A 66 20.61 3.90 -2.76
N GLY A 67 20.33 2.59 -2.82
CA GLY A 67 21.31 1.52 -2.60
C GLY A 67 21.65 0.69 -3.85
N HIS A 68 22.75 1.00 -4.54
CA HIS A 68 23.41 0.03 -5.45
C HIS A 68 23.93 -1.19 -4.67
N PRO A 69 24.19 -2.38 -5.27
CA PRO A 69 23.49 -3.16 -6.28
C PRO A 69 22.53 -4.14 -5.59
N GLY A 70 21.55 -3.60 -4.86
CA GLY A 70 20.59 -4.37 -4.07
C GLY A 70 19.14 -4.07 -4.41
N ILE A 71 18.85 -3.33 -5.49
CA ILE A 71 17.50 -2.81 -5.79
C ILE A 71 16.42 -3.89 -5.78
N ILE A 72 16.74 -5.09 -6.27
CA ILE A 72 15.82 -6.23 -6.22
C ILE A 72 15.56 -6.67 -4.78
N ARG A 73 16.62 -6.79 -3.96
CA ARG A 73 16.51 -7.15 -2.53
C ARG A 73 15.79 -6.07 -1.71
N ALA A 74 16.05 -4.79 -2.00
CA ALA A 74 15.37 -3.67 -1.37
C ALA A 74 13.88 -3.65 -1.72
N LYS A 75 13.54 -3.85 -3.01
CA LYS A 75 12.15 -3.96 -3.47
C LYS A 75 11.42 -5.18 -2.88
N ILE A 76 12.09 -6.34 -2.76
CA ILE A 76 11.53 -7.53 -2.08
C ILE A 76 11.20 -7.20 -0.62
N LYS A 77 12.14 -6.58 0.10
CA LYS A 77 11.93 -6.20 1.51
C LYS A 77 10.78 -5.20 1.67
N LEU A 78 10.65 -4.24 0.75
CA LEU A 78 9.50 -3.34 0.72
C LEU A 78 8.18 -4.09 0.46
N ARG A 79 8.17 -5.11 -0.40
CA ARG A 79 6.98 -5.93 -0.68
C ARG A 79 6.55 -6.80 0.50
N GLU A 80 7.51 -7.23 1.31
CA GLU A 80 7.25 -7.98 2.55
C GLU A 80 6.64 -7.07 3.61
N MET A 81 7.12 -5.83 3.74
CA MET A 81 6.67 -4.92 4.82
C MET A 81 5.46 -4.05 4.44
N TYR A 82 5.28 -3.73 3.15
CA TYR A 82 4.35 -2.70 2.71
C TYR A 82 3.35 -3.19 1.66
N TRP A 83 2.19 -2.54 1.63
CA TRP A 83 1.14 -2.79 0.64
C TRP A 83 0.44 -1.50 0.22
N TRP A 84 0.04 -1.40 -1.05
CA TRP A 84 -0.94 -0.43 -1.55
C TRP A 84 -1.60 -0.94 -2.84
N SER A 85 -2.76 -0.38 -3.20
CA SER A 85 -3.42 -0.69 -4.46
C SER A 85 -2.54 -0.29 -5.65
N GLY A 86 -2.17 -1.25 -6.50
CA GLY A 86 -1.27 -1.01 -7.63
C GLY A 86 0.22 -1.20 -7.32
N PHE A 87 0.58 -1.75 -6.15
CA PHE A 87 1.97 -2.05 -5.78
C PHE A 87 2.73 -2.85 -6.84
N ALA A 88 2.10 -3.91 -7.39
CA ALA A 88 2.73 -4.73 -8.43
C ALA A 88 3.04 -3.92 -9.70
N ALA A 89 2.07 -3.15 -10.19
CA ALA A 89 2.23 -2.29 -11.36
C ALA A 89 3.30 -1.20 -11.14
N HIS A 90 3.31 -0.56 -9.96
CA HIS A 90 4.32 0.45 -9.63
C HIS A 90 5.74 -0.13 -9.54
N ILE A 91 5.89 -1.34 -8.99
CA ILE A 91 7.19 -2.03 -8.95
C ILE A 91 7.66 -2.40 -10.36
N GLU A 92 6.77 -2.94 -11.19
CA GLU A 92 7.10 -3.35 -12.56
C GLU A 92 7.53 -2.15 -13.42
N GLU A 93 6.83 -1.01 -13.32
CA GLU A 93 7.23 0.25 -13.97
C GLU A 93 8.62 0.72 -13.50
N THR A 94 8.88 0.62 -12.20
CA THR A 94 10.18 0.99 -11.61
C THR A 94 11.29 -0.03 -11.92
N ILE A 95 10.96 -1.27 -12.33
CA ILE A 95 11.95 -2.27 -12.80
C ILE A 95 12.22 -2.08 -14.29
N GLY A 96 11.21 -1.80 -15.10
CA GLY A 96 11.35 -1.54 -16.54
C GLY A 96 12.20 -0.31 -16.86
N HIS A 97 12.27 0.66 -15.94
CA HIS A 97 13.11 1.85 -16.08
C HIS A 97 14.54 1.70 -15.54
N CYS A 98 14.94 0.55 -14.99
CA CYS A 98 16.35 0.29 -14.69
C CYS A 98 17.07 -0.13 -15.97
N GLN A 99 17.53 0.85 -16.76
CA GLN A 99 18.62 0.63 -17.69
C GLN A 99 19.91 0.50 -16.87
N GLY A 100 20.63 -0.60 -17.08
CA GLY A 100 21.95 -0.84 -16.50
C GLY A 100 23.01 0.11 -17.03
#